data_AF-A0A8D0F3F9-F1
#
_entry.id   AF-A0A8D0F3F9-F1
#
_cell.length_a   1.000
_cell.length_b   1.000
_cell.length_c   1.000
_cell.angle_alpha   90.00
_cell.angle_beta   90.00
_cell.angle_gamma   90.00
#
_symmetry.space_group_name_H-M   'P 1'
#
loop_
_entity.id
_entity.type
_entity.pdbx_description
1 polymer ?
#
loop_
_entity_poly.entity_id
_entity_poly.type
_entity_poly.pdbx_seq_one_letter_code
_entity_poly.pdbx_strand_id
1 'polypeptide(L)'
;MAAAAAGGRAVPAQRRWWRLLLCLWVCAALLPRAARGLTEGLYCGRRVCYEVLGVSRQASKAEIARAYRQLARKYHPDRYRGEPAAPGGGPQAAHEKFLLIATAYETLKAYKREQEEELKKKMAMDPRWKRYRRWMKNEGPGRLTFIDD
;
A
#
# COMPACT_ATOMS: atom_id res chain seq x y z
N MET A 1 -48.29 11.68 -64.42
CA MET A 1 -48.72 10.48 -63.67
C MET A 1 -47.48 9.62 -63.47
N ALA A 2 -46.87 9.65 -62.28
CA ALA A 2 -46.96 8.59 -61.26
C ALA A 2 -46.30 7.28 -61.74
N ALA A 3 -45.41 6.59 -61.03
CA ALA A 3 -44.87 6.73 -59.68
C ALA A 3 -43.53 5.96 -59.62
N ALA A 4 -42.68 6.35 -58.68
CA ALA A 4 -41.43 5.67 -58.35
C ALA A 4 -41.68 4.26 -57.77
N ALA A 5 -41.04 3.24 -58.34
CA ALA A 5 -40.89 1.94 -57.71
C ALA A 5 -39.45 1.79 -57.21
N ALA A 6 -39.27 1.92 -55.90
CA ALA A 6 -38.00 1.78 -55.21
C ALA A 6 -37.51 0.32 -55.28
N GLY A 7 -36.51 0.07 -56.13
CA GLY A 7 -35.76 -1.17 -56.14
C GLY A 7 -34.91 -1.30 -54.87
N GLY A 8 -35.40 -2.06 -53.90
CA GLY A 8 -34.66 -2.46 -52.71
C GLY A 8 -33.40 -3.25 -53.10
N ARG A 9 -32.23 -2.60 -53.04
CA ARG A 9 -30.94 -3.27 -53.21
C ARG A 9 -30.67 -4.14 -51.99
N ALA A 10 -30.82 -5.45 -52.15
CA ALA A 10 -30.37 -6.45 -51.18
C ALA A 10 -28.84 -6.30 -50.99
N VAL A 11 -28.42 -5.89 -49.80
CA VAL A 11 -26.99 -5.81 -49.43
C VAL A 11 -26.51 -7.23 -49.10
N PRO A 12 -25.41 -7.73 -49.73
CA PRO A 12 -24.94 -9.10 -49.54
C PRO A 12 -24.52 -9.38 -48.09
N ALA A 13 -25.01 -10.50 -47.55
CA ALA A 13 -24.88 -10.94 -46.16
C ALA A 13 -23.41 -11.11 -45.66
N GLN A 14 -22.44 -11.20 -46.57
CA GLN A 14 -21.02 -11.39 -46.24
C GLN A 14 -20.32 -10.14 -45.68
N ARG A 15 -20.87 -8.93 -45.87
CA ARG A 15 -20.26 -7.66 -45.41
C ARG A 15 -20.60 -7.27 -43.97
N ARG A 16 -21.37 -8.10 -43.25
CA ARG A 16 -21.83 -7.82 -41.88
C ARG A 16 -20.88 -8.33 -40.79
N TRP A 17 -20.19 -9.43 -41.03
CA TRP A 17 -19.31 -10.06 -40.03
C TRP A 17 -18.07 -9.21 -39.77
N TRP A 18 -17.48 -8.60 -40.79
CA TRP A 18 -16.33 -7.71 -40.57
C TRP A 18 -16.69 -6.43 -39.83
N ARG A 19 -17.92 -5.93 -39.97
CA ARG A 19 -18.43 -4.80 -39.17
C ARG A 19 -18.67 -5.20 -37.73
N LEU A 20 -19.18 -6.40 -37.48
CA LEU A 20 -19.34 -6.94 -36.13
C LEU A 20 -17.99 -7.25 -35.48
N LEU A 21 -17.04 -7.82 -36.22
CA LEU A 21 -15.66 -8.06 -35.76
C LEU A 21 -14.91 -6.75 -35.54
N LEU A 22 -15.09 -5.76 -36.41
CA LEU A 22 -14.54 -4.41 -36.22
C LEU A 22 -15.18 -3.73 -35.02
N CYS A 23 -16.49 -3.85 -34.83
CA CYS A 23 -17.19 -3.30 -33.67
C CYS A 23 -16.76 -4.02 -32.38
N LEU A 24 -16.56 -5.34 -32.42
CA LEU A 24 -16.05 -6.12 -31.29
C LEU A 24 -14.59 -5.79 -30.98
N TRP A 25 -13.76 -5.57 -32.00
CA TRP A 25 -12.36 -5.15 -31.88
C TRP A 25 -12.26 -3.70 -31.37
N VAL A 26 -13.11 -2.80 -31.87
CA VAL A 26 -13.25 -1.42 -31.40
C VAL A 26 -13.80 -1.39 -29.98
N CYS A 27 -14.80 -2.20 -29.63
CA CYS A 27 -15.27 -2.35 -28.26
C CYS A 27 -14.20 -2.94 -27.36
N ALA A 28 -13.44 -3.96 -27.79
CA ALA A 28 -12.32 -4.51 -27.01
C ALA A 28 -11.15 -3.52 -26.84
N ALA A 29 -10.93 -2.64 -27.82
CA ALA A 29 -9.96 -1.55 -27.75
C ALA A 29 -10.45 -0.36 -26.90
N LEU A 30 -11.76 -0.12 -26.87
CA LEU A 30 -12.44 0.89 -26.06
C LEU A 30 -12.82 0.38 -24.66
N LEU A 31 -12.74 -0.92 -24.41
CA LEU A 31 -12.89 -1.49 -23.09
C LEU A 31 -11.82 -0.83 -22.22
N PRO A 32 -12.21 -0.16 -21.13
CA PRO A 32 -11.30 0.66 -20.37
C PRO A 32 -10.16 -0.21 -19.86
N ARG A 33 -8.96 0.02 -20.40
CA ARG A 33 -7.67 -0.31 -19.79
C ARG A 33 -7.46 0.51 -18.49
N ALA A 34 -8.53 0.90 -17.82
CA ALA A 34 -8.59 1.89 -16.74
C ALA A 34 -8.40 1.27 -15.34
N ALA A 35 -8.32 -0.05 -15.22
CA ALA A 35 -8.11 -0.70 -13.92
C ALA A 35 -6.69 -0.49 -13.34
N ARG A 36 -5.75 0.10 -14.10
CA ARG A 36 -4.36 0.27 -13.65
C ARG A 36 -4.08 1.55 -12.85
N GLY A 37 -4.98 2.55 -12.87
CA GLY A 37 -4.71 3.87 -12.30
C GLY A 37 -5.00 4.02 -10.81
N LEU A 38 -5.85 3.16 -10.22
CA LEU A 38 -6.32 3.36 -8.84
C LEU A 38 -5.25 3.09 -7.77
N THR A 39 -4.23 2.29 -8.07
CA THR A 39 -3.24 1.87 -7.07
C THR A 39 -2.08 2.85 -6.91
N GLU A 40 -1.88 3.81 -7.80
CA GLU A 40 -0.65 4.63 -7.83
C GLU A 40 -0.59 5.69 -6.71
N GLY A 41 -1.74 6.10 -6.16
CA GLY A 41 -1.81 7.07 -5.05
C GLY A 41 -2.01 6.45 -3.66
N LEU A 42 -2.17 5.12 -3.56
CA LEU A 42 -2.44 4.45 -2.29
C LEU A 42 -1.14 3.88 -1.69
N TYR A 43 -0.83 4.24 -0.44
CA TYR A 43 0.34 3.73 0.29
C TYR A 43 1.67 3.92 -0.46
N CYS A 44 2.24 2.82 -0.95
CA CYS A 44 3.53 2.73 -1.66
C CYS A 44 3.33 2.46 -3.16
N GLY A 45 2.13 2.74 -3.67
CA GLY A 45 1.76 2.55 -5.06
C GLY A 45 1.68 1.08 -5.43
N ARG A 46 2.37 0.71 -6.50
CA ARG A 46 2.49 -0.68 -6.98
C ARG A 46 3.53 -1.50 -6.21
N ARG A 47 4.39 -0.88 -5.40
CA ARG A 47 5.47 -1.56 -4.68
C ARG A 47 5.07 -1.92 -3.26
N VAL A 48 5.63 -2.99 -2.73
CA VAL A 48 5.44 -3.38 -1.33
C VAL A 48 6.27 -2.46 -0.44
N CYS A 49 5.69 -1.86 0.61
CA CYS A 49 6.40 -0.91 1.48
C CYS A 49 7.66 -1.50 2.15
N TYR A 50 7.66 -2.79 2.45
CA TYR A 50 8.85 -3.51 2.93
C TYR A 50 9.99 -3.53 1.89
N GLU A 51 9.66 -3.69 0.61
CA GLU A 51 10.64 -3.69 -0.49
C GLU A 51 11.19 -2.28 -0.74
N VAL A 52 10.35 -1.25 -0.59
CA VAL A 52 10.79 0.16 -0.70
C VAL A 52 11.85 0.50 0.34
N LEU A 53 11.70 -0.02 1.56
CA LEU A 53 12.70 0.14 2.62
C LEU A 53 13.85 -0.88 2.56
N GLY A 54 13.73 -1.92 1.74
CA GLY A 54 14.71 -3.02 1.67
C GLY A 54 14.78 -3.88 2.92
N VAL A 55 13.67 -4.02 3.66
CA VAL A 55 13.60 -4.80 4.90
C VAL A 55 12.74 -6.05 4.74
N SER A 56 13.00 -7.08 5.53
CA SER A 56 12.18 -8.28 5.55
C SER A 56 10.79 -7.99 6.17
N ARG A 57 9.80 -8.84 5.86
CA ARG A 57 8.46 -8.74 6.48
C ARG A 57 8.50 -8.99 8.00
N GLN A 58 9.50 -9.75 8.44
CA GLN A 58 9.72 -10.09 9.85
C GLN A 58 10.53 -9.02 10.59
N ALA A 59 10.97 -7.96 9.90
CA ALA A 59 11.83 -6.94 10.47
C ALA A 59 11.22 -6.30 11.73
N SER A 60 12.10 -6.02 12.70
CA SER A 60 11.76 -5.33 13.93
C SER A 60 11.49 -3.83 13.68
N LYS A 61 10.81 -3.16 14.61
CA LYS A 61 10.62 -1.70 14.53
C LYS A 61 11.96 -0.95 14.46
N ALA A 62 12.98 -1.45 15.16
CA ALA A 62 14.30 -0.87 15.17
C ALA A 62 14.98 -0.97 13.80
N GLU A 63 14.87 -2.12 13.12
CA GLU A 63 15.39 -2.31 11.76
C GLU A 63 14.69 -1.41 10.75
N ILE A 64 13.37 -1.32 10.79
CA ILE A 64 12.60 -0.43 9.91
C ILE A 64 13.03 1.03 10.09
N ALA A 65 13.20 1.48 11.34
CA ALA A 65 13.67 2.82 11.63
C ALA A 65 15.14 3.06 11.21
N ARG A 66 16.00 2.04 11.30
CA ARG A 66 17.40 2.11 10.82
C ARG A 66 17.45 2.25 9.30
N ALA A 67 16.71 1.42 8.57
CA ALA A 67 16.63 1.46 7.11
C ALA A 67 16.10 2.81 6.61
N TYR A 68 15.03 3.31 7.22
CA TYR A 68 14.50 4.64 6.93
C TYR A 68 15.56 5.74 7.08
N ARG A 69 16.28 5.79 8.21
CA ARG A 69 17.33 6.80 8.44
C ARG A 69 18.47 6.73 7.42
N GLN A 70 18.84 5.52 6.99
CA GLN A 70 19.88 5.34 5.97
C GLN A 70 19.42 5.85 4.60
N LEU A 71 18.20 5.49 4.20
CA LEU A 71 17.61 5.91 2.92
C LEU A 71 17.29 7.41 2.89
N ALA A 72 16.79 7.97 3.99
CA ALA A 72 16.53 9.40 4.14
C ALA A 72 17.80 10.23 3.92
N ARG A 73 18.94 9.82 4.50
CA ARG A 73 20.24 10.47 4.26
C ARG A 73 20.73 10.31 2.82
N LYS A 74 20.33 9.25 2.12
CA LYS A 74 20.71 9.02 0.72
C LYS A 74 19.93 9.90 -0.25
N TYR A 75 18.63 10.09 0.01
CA TYR A 75 17.71 10.81 -0.86
C TYR A 75 17.32 12.20 -0.35
N HIS A 76 17.99 12.72 0.67
CA HIS A 76 17.70 14.05 1.21
C HIS A 76 17.90 15.14 0.14
N PRO A 77 16.96 16.08 -0.04
CA PRO A 77 17.02 17.08 -1.12
C PRO A 77 18.23 18.01 -1.03
N ASP A 78 18.78 18.21 0.17
CA ASP A 78 19.99 19.02 0.39
C ASP A 78 21.21 18.47 -0.36
N ARG A 79 21.29 17.15 -0.57
CA ARG A 79 22.41 16.53 -1.30
C ARG A 79 22.38 16.80 -2.81
N TYR A 80 21.22 17.16 -3.34
CA TYR A 80 21.00 17.34 -4.78
C TYR A 80 20.75 18.82 -5.15
N ARG A 81 20.98 19.76 -4.20
CA ARG A 81 20.70 21.20 -4.37
C ARG A 81 21.57 21.88 -5.44
N GLY A 82 22.64 21.24 -5.91
CA GLY A 82 23.58 21.79 -6.91
C GLY A 82 23.69 21.01 -8.22
N GLU A 83 22.93 19.93 -8.42
CA GLU A 83 23.01 19.13 -9.65
C GLU A 83 22.00 19.64 -10.69
N PRO A 84 22.40 19.82 -11.96
CA PRO A 84 21.47 20.16 -13.02
C PRO A 84 20.44 19.03 -13.17
N ALA A 85 19.19 19.40 -13.48
CA ALA A 85 18.11 18.45 -13.68
C ALA A 85 18.39 17.57 -14.93
N ALA A 86 19.13 16.47 -14.72
CA ALA A 86 19.39 15.49 -15.75
C ALA A 86 18.14 14.63 -16.02
N PRO A 87 17.81 14.34 -17.29
CA PRO A 87 16.71 13.46 -17.64
C PRO A 87 17.02 12.03 -17.17
N GLY A 88 16.41 11.62 -16.06
CA GLY A 88 16.57 10.28 -15.47
C GLY A 88 17.24 10.21 -14.09
N GLY A 89 17.72 11.34 -13.55
CA GLY A 89 18.48 11.32 -12.30
C GLY A 89 18.65 12.66 -11.60
N GLY A 90 17.66 13.55 -11.68
CA GLY A 90 17.72 14.88 -11.06
C GLY A 90 17.17 14.96 -9.62
N PRO A 91 17.20 16.17 -9.02
CA PRO A 91 16.67 16.44 -7.67
C PRO A 91 15.19 16.07 -7.49
N GLN A 92 14.39 16.14 -8.56
CA GLN A 92 12.98 15.72 -8.57
C GLN A 92 12.81 14.22 -8.31
N ALA A 93 13.61 13.37 -8.97
CA ALA A 93 13.55 11.92 -8.79
C ALA A 93 14.01 11.49 -7.38
N ALA A 94 14.97 12.22 -6.79
CA ALA A 94 15.38 12.01 -5.40
C ALA A 94 14.26 12.39 -4.43
N HIS A 95 13.56 13.50 -4.68
CA HIS A 95 12.41 13.95 -3.89
C HIS A 95 11.26 12.94 -3.93
N GLU A 96 10.87 12.47 -5.12
CA GLU A 96 9.83 11.45 -5.27
C GLU A 96 10.17 10.16 -4.50
N LYS A 97 11.42 9.68 -4.60
CA LYS A 97 11.88 8.52 -3.83
C LYS A 97 11.83 8.79 -2.33
N PHE A 98 12.22 9.98 -1.89
CA PHE A 98 12.17 10.36 -0.48
C PHE A 98 10.74 10.34 0.06
N LEU A 99 9.78 10.89 -0.69
CA LEU A 99 8.36 10.82 -0.33
C LEU A 99 7.88 9.37 -0.22
N LEU A 100 8.19 8.52 -1.20
CA LEU A 100 7.84 7.09 -1.14
C LEU A 100 8.45 6.36 0.05
N ILE A 101 9.69 6.70 0.43
CA ILE A 101 10.35 6.13 1.61
C ILE A 101 9.66 6.60 2.90
N ALA A 102 9.25 7.87 2.96
CA ALA A 102 8.52 8.42 4.10
C ALA A 102 7.15 7.76 4.26
N THR A 103 6.37 7.65 3.19
CA THR A 103 5.05 6.97 3.23
C THR A 103 5.19 5.50 3.61
N ALA A 104 6.21 4.80 3.09
CA ALA A 104 6.50 3.41 3.46
C ALA A 104 6.84 3.27 4.96
N TYR A 105 7.61 4.19 5.52
CA TYR A 105 7.95 4.16 6.93
C TYR A 105 6.74 4.42 7.84
N GLU A 106 5.92 5.43 7.53
CA GLU A 106 4.74 5.79 8.33
C GLU A 106 3.71 4.66 8.36
N THR A 107 3.44 4.05 7.20
CA THR A 107 2.49 2.94 7.06
C THR A 107 2.94 1.70 7.84
N LEU A 108 4.22 1.33 7.74
CA LEU A 108 4.78 0.20 8.49
C LEU A 108 4.85 0.48 10.00
N LYS A 109 5.11 1.73 10.39
CA LYS A 109 5.13 2.14 11.80
C LYS A 109 3.74 2.02 12.43
N ALA A 110 2.68 2.44 11.73
CA ALA A 110 1.30 2.29 12.17
C ALA A 110 0.93 0.81 12.34
N TYR A 111 1.19 -0.01 11.30
CA TYR A 111 0.92 -1.45 11.33
C TYR A 111 1.61 -2.16 12.51
N LYS A 112 2.91 -1.92 12.71
CA LYS A 112 3.65 -2.53 13.84
C LYS A 112 3.18 -2.03 15.21
N ARG A 113 2.64 -0.81 15.30
CA ARG A 113 2.05 -0.30 16.55
C ARG A 113 0.74 -1.03 16.88
N GLU A 114 -0.15 -1.17 15.91
CA GLU A 114 -1.41 -1.90 16.09
C GLU A 114 -1.17 -3.35 16.52
N GLN A 115 -0.20 -4.03 15.91
CA GLN A 115 0.18 -5.40 16.29
C GLN A 115 0.64 -5.51 17.75
N GLU A 116 1.42 -4.54 18.24
CA GLU A 116 1.82 -4.50 19.65
C GLU A 116 0.65 -4.20 20.59
N GLU A 117 -0.25 -3.30 20.19
CA GLU A 117 -1.45 -2.99 20.97
C GLU A 117 -2.40 -4.19 21.04
N GLU A 118 -2.59 -4.92 19.94
CA GLU A 118 -3.34 -6.17 19.91
C GLU A 118 -2.70 -7.25 20.79
N LEU A 119 -1.37 -7.41 20.72
CA LEU A 119 -0.66 -8.35 21.57
C LEU A 119 -0.80 -7.98 23.04
N LYS A 120 -0.70 -6.69 23.38
CA LYS A 120 -0.91 -6.18 24.73
C LYS A 120 -2.35 -6.42 25.21
N LYS A 121 -3.35 -6.22 24.34
CA LYS A 121 -4.76 -6.52 24.65
C LYS A 121 -4.96 -8.01 24.88
N LYS A 122 -4.43 -8.88 24.02
CA LYS A 122 -4.48 -10.35 24.18
C LYS A 122 -3.83 -10.78 25.49
N MET A 123 -2.63 -10.28 25.78
CA MET A 123 -1.94 -10.53 27.04
C MET A 123 -2.77 -10.05 28.24
N ALA A 124 -3.35 -8.85 28.17
CA ALA A 124 -4.20 -8.31 29.24
C ALA A 124 -5.48 -9.12 29.46
N MET A 125 -6.01 -9.73 28.38
CA MET A 125 -7.24 -10.52 28.37
C MET A 125 -7.03 -12.00 28.72
N ASP A 126 -5.81 -12.51 28.61
CA ASP A 126 -5.43 -13.89 28.94
C ASP A 126 -5.91 -14.27 30.36
N PRO A 127 -6.72 -15.33 30.51
CA PRO A 127 -7.16 -15.84 31.81
C PRO A 127 -6.01 -16.14 32.78
N ARG A 128 -4.86 -16.64 32.28
CA ARG A 128 -3.66 -16.90 33.08
C ARG A 128 -3.11 -15.61 33.66
N TRP A 129 -2.96 -14.59 32.81
CA TRP A 129 -2.46 -13.28 33.24
C TRP A 129 -3.44 -12.56 34.18
N LYS A 130 -4.75 -12.68 33.95
CA LYS A 130 -5.78 -12.16 34.88
C LYS A 130 -5.69 -12.82 36.26
N ARG A 131 -5.49 -14.14 36.31
CA ARG A 131 -5.30 -14.89 37.57
C ARG A 131 -4.03 -14.45 38.28
N TYR A 132 -2.91 -14.38 37.56
CA TYR A 132 -1.63 -13.91 38.10
C TYR A 132 -1.73 -12.48 38.63
N ARG A 133 -2.35 -11.56 37.89
CA ARG A 133 -2.56 -10.16 38.33
C ARG A 133 -3.43 -10.09 39.58
N ARG A 134 -4.48 -10.92 39.67
CA ARG A 134 -5.34 -11.01 40.87
C ARG A 134 -4.55 -11.56 42.06
N TRP A 135 -3.77 -12.62 41.87
CA TRP A 135 -2.89 -13.19 42.89
C TRP A 135 -1.84 -12.18 43.35
N MET A 136 -1.17 -11.46 42.45
CA MET A 136 -0.21 -10.41 42.82
C MET A 136 -0.84 -9.33 43.71
N LYS A 137 -2.10 -8.95 43.45
CA LYS A 137 -2.85 -8.01 44.30
C LYS A 137 -3.22 -8.62 45.67
N ASN A 138 -3.50 -9.92 45.70
CA ASN A 138 -4.08 -10.60 46.86
C ASN A 138 -3.06 -11.33 47.76
N GLU A 139 -1.92 -11.77 47.23
CA GLU A 139 -1.02 -12.74 47.87
C GLU A 139 0.44 -12.56 47.39
N GLY A 140 0.74 -11.51 46.61
CA GLY A 140 2.07 -11.28 46.04
C GLY A 140 3.12 -10.92 47.10
N PRO A 141 4.40 -11.26 46.85
CA PRO A 141 5.52 -10.90 47.72
C PRO A 141 5.67 -9.37 47.73
N GLY A 142 5.32 -8.75 48.86
CA GLY A 142 5.21 -7.29 49.01
C GLY A 142 3.93 -6.85 49.74
N ARG A 143 2.98 -7.75 49.97
CA ARG A 143 1.92 -7.53 50.96
C ARG A 143 2.55 -7.50 52.36
N LEU A 144 2.61 -6.33 53.00
CA LEU A 144 2.83 -6.25 54.45
C LEU A 144 1.61 -6.87 55.12
N THR A 145 1.67 -8.15 55.44
CA THR A 145 0.81 -8.72 56.46
C THR A 145 1.36 -8.25 57.80
N PHE A 146 0.66 -7.33 58.46
CA PHE A 146 0.84 -7.16 59.90
C PHE A 146 0.46 -8.52 60.50
N ILE A 147 1.47 -9.28 60.88
CA ILE A 147 1.27 -10.39 61.80
C ILE A 147 1.03 -9.68 63.13
N ASP A 148 -0.22 -9.68 63.58
CA ASP A 148 -0.60 -9.13 64.88
C ASP A 148 -0.01 -10.07 65.95
N ASP A 149 1.19 -9.72 66.46
CA ASP A 149 1.82 -10.34 67.64
C ASP A 149 1.16 -9.86 68.95
#